data_AF-A0A6A6RLH2-F1
#
_entry.id   AF-A0A6A6RLH2-F1
#
_cell.length_a   1.000
_cell.length_b   1.000
_cell.length_c   1.000
_cell.angle_alpha   90.00
_cell.angle_beta   90.00
_cell.angle_gamma   90.00
#
_symmetry.space_group_name_H-M   'P 1'
#
loop_
_entity.id
_entity.type
_entity.pdbx_description
1 polymer ?
#
loop_
_entity_poly.entity_id
_entity_poly.type
_entity_poly.pdbx_seq_one_letter_code
_entity_poly.pdbx_strand_id
1 'polypeptide(L)'
;MPVSIARLAGHTAKRLCLTPRSHFARAPRVPVRPITRGLSTSLPRRYADVEDHQRMRIIPTDENFSHPVDPEDPENLNAAVDDGHSPEHRKIRHYTVNFGPQHPAAHGVLRLILELNGEEIVRADPHVGLLHRGTEKLIEYRTYLQALPYFDRLDYVSMMTNEQCFSLAVEKLLNIDIPIRAKYIRTLFAEITRILNHIMSVTTHAMDVGALTPFLWAFEEREKLMEFYERVSGARLHAAYVRPGGVSQDIPIGLLDDIYQWATQFGDRIDETEEMLTDNRIWIGRTKGVGVVSAADAINYSFTGPMLRGSGVPWDVRKSQPYDAYDLVEFDVPVGINGDCYDRYLCRMEEFRQSLRIIFQCLNQMPAGPIKVEDYKIAPPPRAAMKENMEALIHHFLLYSKGYSVPPGETYSAIEAPKGEMGVFLVSDGSERPYRCKIRAPGFAHLACIDQVSRGHLLADAVAIIGTMDLVFGEVDR
;
A
#
# COMPACT_ATOMS: atom_id res chain seq x y z
N MET A 1 -79.93 -4.84 -12.28
CA MET A 1 -80.87 -4.98 -11.13
C MET A 1 -80.13 -4.57 -9.86
N PRO A 2 -80.82 -3.97 -8.86
CA PRO A 2 -80.50 -2.57 -8.53
C PRO A 2 -80.42 -2.25 -7.01
N VAL A 3 -80.49 -0.94 -6.69
CA VAL A 3 -80.90 -0.32 -5.39
C VAL A 3 -79.79 -0.25 -4.31
N SER A 4 -79.64 0.79 -3.47
CA SER A 4 -79.98 2.24 -3.44
C SER A 4 -79.37 2.76 -2.12
N ILE A 5 -78.59 3.86 -2.06
CA ILE A 5 -79.02 5.27 -1.99
C ILE A 5 -80.13 5.57 -0.97
N ALA A 6 -79.88 6.62 -0.16
CA ALA A 6 -80.82 7.44 0.61
C ALA A 6 -81.48 6.79 1.85
N ARG A 7 -81.86 7.50 2.92
CA ARG A 7 -81.73 8.88 3.47
C ARG A 7 -82.59 8.88 4.76
N LEU A 8 -82.59 10.02 5.45
CA LEU A 8 -83.58 10.45 6.46
C LEU A 8 -83.41 9.79 7.84
N ALA A 9 -83.67 10.47 8.95
CA ALA A 9 -83.80 11.88 9.33
C ALA A 9 -84.32 11.87 10.77
N GLY A 10 -84.11 12.98 11.50
CA GLY A 10 -84.93 13.29 12.67
C GLY A 10 -84.16 13.38 13.99
N HIS A 11 -84.25 14.56 14.60
CA HIS A 11 -84.48 14.80 16.04
C HIS A 11 -83.42 14.25 17.05
N THR A 12 -83.00 14.94 18.11
CA THR A 12 -83.53 16.17 18.74
C THR A 12 -82.48 16.80 19.69
N ALA A 13 -82.39 18.14 19.63
CA ALA A 13 -82.48 19.07 20.78
C ALA A 13 -81.50 19.07 21.98
N LYS A 14 -80.98 20.29 22.23
CA LYS A 14 -80.75 20.97 23.53
C LYS A 14 -79.62 20.48 24.47
N ARG A 15 -78.64 21.38 24.67
CA ARG A 15 -78.67 22.30 25.84
C ARG A 15 -77.85 23.57 25.60
N LEU A 16 -78.41 24.70 26.08
CA LEU A 16 -77.80 26.03 26.16
C LEU A 16 -77.46 26.33 27.61
N CYS A 17 -76.25 26.84 27.88
CA CYS A 17 -75.89 27.70 29.01
C CYS A 17 -74.83 28.67 28.46
N LEU A 18 -75.20 29.86 27.99
CA LEU A 18 -75.38 31.12 28.74
C LEU A 18 -74.06 31.73 29.27
N THR A 19 -73.85 32.98 28.87
CA THR A 19 -72.65 33.82 29.07
C THR A 19 -72.67 34.56 30.41
N PRO A 20 -71.58 35.27 30.78
CA PRO A 20 -71.62 36.73 30.52
C PRO A 20 -70.29 37.37 30.03
N ARG A 21 -70.46 38.63 29.55
CA ARG A 21 -69.46 39.65 29.14
C ARG A 21 -68.33 39.84 30.19
N SER A 22 -67.13 40.37 29.91
CA SER A 22 -66.72 41.48 29.00
C SER A 22 -65.19 41.35 28.64
N HIS A 23 -64.42 42.27 28.04
CA HIS A 23 -64.62 43.69 27.64
C HIS A 23 -63.87 44.06 26.32
N PHE A 24 -62.99 45.08 26.29
CA PHE A 24 -62.20 45.56 25.14
C PHE A 24 -60.68 45.64 25.46
N ALA A 25 -59.83 45.23 24.51
CA ALA A 25 -58.59 45.93 24.12
C ALA A 25 -58.07 45.36 22.78
N ARG A 26 -57.40 46.18 21.94
CA ARG A 26 -57.08 45.87 20.53
C ARG A 26 -55.59 46.13 20.25
N ALA A 27 -54.82 45.09 19.92
CA ALA A 27 -53.45 45.18 19.42
C ALA A 27 -53.18 44.06 18.38
N PRO A 28 -52.26 44.25 17.40
CA PRO A 28 -52.25 43.47 16.16
C PRO A 28 -51.50 42.12 16.23
N ARG A 29 -51.70 41.33 15.16
CA ARG A 29 -51.30 39.92 15.02
C ARG A 29 -49.81 39.75 14.69
N VAL A 30 -49.19 38.72 15.28
CA VAL A 30 -47.98 38.06 14.76
C VAL A 30 -48.35 36.59 14.49
N PRO A 31 -48.02 36.00 13.32
CA PRO A 31 -48.52 34.68 12.94
C PRO A 31 -47.79 33.51 13.65
N VAL A 32 -48.46 32.35 13.70
CA VAL A 32 -48.02 31.14 14.40
C VAL A 32 -47.30 30.18 13.44
N ARG A 33 -46.24 29.54 13.98
CA ARG A 33 -45.53 28.27 13.65
C ARG A 33 -46.05 27.40 12.47
N PRO A 34 -45.16 26.56 11.89
CA PRO A 34 -45.16 25.16 12.36
C PRO A 34 -43.79 24.59 12.73
N ILE A 35 -43.81 23.44 13.40
CA ILE A 35 -42.65 22.66 13.88
C ILE A 35 -42.31 21.57 12.87
N THR A 36 -41.02 21.37 12.58
CA THR A 36 -40.50 20.10 12.05
C THR A 36 -39.27 19.67 12.86
N ARG A 37 -39.21 18.39 13.23
CA ARG A 37 -38.03 17.75 13.85
C ARG A 37 -37.12 17.21 12.75
N GLY A 38 -35.81 17.33 12.91
CA GLY A 38 -34.80 16.67 12.08
C GLY A 38 -33.61 16.24 12.94
N LEU A 39 -33.13 15.02 12.74
CA LEU A 39 -32.04 14.42 13.51
C LEU A 39 -30.68 14.79 12.92
N SER A 40 -29.85 15.51 13.69
CA SER A 40 -28.38 15.48 13.71
C SER A 40 -27.84 16.78 14.31
N THR A 41 -26.98 16.66 15.33
CA THR A 41 -26.28 17.81 15.93
C THR A 41 -24.81 17.45 16.14
N SER A 42 -24.08 17.26 15.04
CA SER A 42 -22.63 17.46 15.06
C SER A 42 -22.38 18.97 15.20
N LEU A 43 -21.63 19.36 16.23
CA LEU A 43 -21.34 20.77 16.51
C LEU A 43 -20.41 21.37 15.43
N PRO A 44 -20.65 22.61 14.98
CA PRO A 44 -19.70 23.31 14.11
C PRO A 44 -18.40 23.68 14.85
N ARG A 45 -17.31 23.81 14.08
CA ARG A 45 -15.97 24.21 14.53
C ARG A 45 -15.98 25.37 15.52
N ARG A 46 -15.17 25.28 16.58
CA ARG A 46 -14.81 26.44 17.43
C ARG A 46 -13.87 27.36 16.65
N TYR A 47 -14.30 28.59 16.38
CA TYR A 47 -13.40 29.74 16.32
C TYR A 47 -13.14 30.23 17.76
N ALA A 48 -12.04 30.94 17.99
CA ALA A 48 -11.77 31.54 19.30
C ALA A 48 -12.76 32.67 19.59
N ASP A 49 -13.27 32.71 20.82
CA ASP A 49 -14.21 33.73 21.27
C ASP A 49 -13.51 35.10 21.42
N VAL A 50 -14.19 36.18 21.03
CA VAL A 50 -13.72 37.55 21.21
C VAL A 50 -14.21 38.06 22.56
N GLU A 51 -13.31 38.24 23.53
CA GLU A 51 -13.64 38.79 24.84
C GLU A 51 -13.83 40.31 24.82
N ASP A 52 -15.09 40.77 24.76
CA ASP A 52 -15.43 42.19 24.91
C ASP A 52 -15.53 42.60 26.40
N HIS A 53 -14.42 43.17 26.90
CA HIS A 53 -14.29 44.09 28.05
C HIS A 53 -15.10 43.84 29.34
N GLN A 54 -14.40 43.39 30.39
CA GLN A 54 -14.85 43.52 31.78
C GLN A 54 -15.15 44.98 32.17
N ARG A 55 -16.25 45.20 32.91
CA ARG A 55 -16.49 46.45 33.68
C ARG A 55 -16.29 46.19 35.17
N MET A 56 -15.46 47.03 35.79
CA MET A 56 -14.94 46.89 37.16
C MET A 56 -16.02 46.98 38.25
N ARG A 57 -15.76 46.34 39.40
CA ARG A 57 -16.59 46.39 40.62
C ARG A 57 -15.77 46.93 41.79
N ILE A 58 -16.33 47.87 42.55
CA ILE A 58 -15.64 48.62 43.62
C ILE A 58 -15.82 47.91 44.97
N ILE A 59 -14.76 47.92 45.79
CA ILE A 59 -14.71 47.44 47.18
C ILE A 59 -14.25 48.61 48.06
N PRO A 60 -14.85 48.87 49.24
CA PRO A 60 -14.40 49.92 50.16
C PRO A 60 -13.11 49.53 50.89
N THR A 61 -12.32 50.54 51.25
CA THR A 61 -10.95 50.41 51.79
C THR A 61 -10.72 51.38 52.95
N ASP A 62 -10.09 50.91 54.03
CA ASP A 62 -9.72 51.74 55.18
C ASP A 62 -8.45 52.59 54.93
N GLU A 63 -8.24 53.59 55.80
CA GLU A 63 -7.42 54.79 55.54
C GLU A 63 -5.91 54.58 55.26
N ASN A 64 -5.36 53.37 55.44
CA ASN A 64 -3.91 53.10 55.31
C ASN A 64 -3.47 52.08 54.23
N PHE A 65 -4.39 51.45 53.47
CA PHE A 65 -4.06 50.74 52.21
C PHE A 65 -2.88 49.73 52.21
N SER A 66 -2.67 48.92 53.27
CA SER A 66 -1.61 47.91 53.32
C SER A 66 -2.02 46.57 53.94
N HIS A 67 -1.39 45.48 53.48
CA HIS A 67 -1.66 44.07 53.81
C HIS A 67 -1.54 43.71 55.32
N PRO A 68 -2.22 42.64 55.78
CA PRO A 68 -1.98 42.06 57.09
C PRO A 68 -0.63 41.32 57.12
N VAL A 69 0.20 41.63 58.11
CA VAL A 69 1.47 40.96 58.41
C VAL A 69 1.50 40.67 59.90
N ASP A 70 1.72 39.40 60.27
CA ASP A 70 2.08 39.00 61.64
C ASP A 70 3.61 38.83 61.74
N PRO A 71 4.26 39.14 62.88
CA PRO A 71 5.57 39.80 62.83
C PRO A 71 6.73 39.09 63.55
N GLU A 72 6.85 37.76 63.42
CA GLU A 72 7.97 36.98 64.00
C GLU A 72 8.57 35.97 63.01
N ASP A 73 9.38 36.47 62.05
CA ASP A 73 10.27 35.63 61.24
C ASP A 73 11.42 35.05 62.09
N PRO A 74 11.72 33.75 61.92
CA PRO A 74 13.09 33.40 61.56
C PRO A 74 13.19 32.31 60.49
N GLU A 75 13.89 32.67 59.41
CA GLU A 75 14.75 31.80 58.59
C GLU A 75 14.17 30.53 57.92
N ASN A 76 14.00 30.62 56.60
CA ASN A 76 14.62 29.68 55.64
C ASN A 76 14.44 28.16 55.86
N LEU A 77 13.24 27.65 56.18
CA LEU A 77 13.05 26.19 56.34
C LEU A 77 12.23 25.47 55.26
N ASN A 78 11.45 26.16 54.43
CA ASN A 78 10.78 25.54 53.27
C ASN A 78 10.72 26.48 52.07
N ALA A 79 11.88 26.77 51.48
CA ALA A 79 11.96 27.26 50.11
C ALA A 79 11.58 26.12 49.13
N ALA A 80 10.28 25.83 49.03
CA ALA A 80 9.75 25.17 47.85
C ALA A 80 9.90 26.16 46.69
N VAL A 81 10.90 25.92 45.84
CA VAL A 81 11.13 26.73 44.63
C VAL A 81 9.84 26.74 43.81
N ASP A 82 9.25 27.92 43.65
CA ASP A 82 8.13 28.13 42.75
C ASP A 82 8.66 28.09 41.31
N ASP A 83 8.89 26.88 40.81
CA ASP A 83 9.17 26.63 39.39
C ASP A 83 7.94 27.11 38.61
N GLY A 84 8.03 28.32 38.03
CA GLY A 84 6.91 29.05 37.47
C GLY A 84 6.14 28.28 36.40
N HIS A 85 5.03 27.66 36.81
CA HIS A 85 4.09 26.99 35.90
C HIS A 85 3.00 27.98 35.46
N SER A 86 3.35 28.87 34.54
CA SER A 86 2.33 29.48 33.67
C SER A 86 1.55 28.34 32.97
N PRO A 87 0.23 28.46 32.76
CA PRO A 87 -0.55 27.42 32.11
C PRO A 87 -0.06 27.12 30.68
N GLU A 88 0.65 28.08 30.06
CA GLU A 88 1.28 28.00 28.73
C GLU A 88 2.52 27.09 28.67
N HIS A 89 3.07 26.66 29.80
CA HIS A 89 4.27 25.80 29.86
C HIS A 89 4.03 24.38 30.41
N ARG A 90 2.77 23.97 30.60
CA ARG A 90 2.47 22.57 30.92
C ARG A 90 2.81 21.65 29.74
N LYS A 91 3.81 20.77 29.92
CA LYS A 91 4.11 19.67 29.00
C LYS A 91 2.85 18.85 28.73
N ILE A 92 2.36 18.89 27.50
CA ILE A 92 1.21 18.10 27.04
C ILE A 92 1.57 16.62 27.17
N ARG A 93 0.73 15.84 27.85
CA ARG A 93 0.90 14.38 27.94
C ARG A 93 0.25 13.74 26.73
N HIS A 94 1.06 13.28 25.78
CA HIS A 94 0.60 12.49 24.65
C HIS A 94 0.07 11.13 25.11
N TYR A 95 -0.92 10.61 24.40
CA TYR A 95 -1.49 9.29 24.65
C TYR A 95 -0.87 8.26 23.71
N THR A 96 -0.21 7.24 24.27
CA THR A 96 0.43 6.17 23.50
C THR A 96 -0.58 5.07 23.16
N VAL A 97 -0.90 4.90 21.87
CA VAL A 97 -1.70 3.79 21.35
C VAL A 97 -0.77 2.76 20.71
N ASN A 98 -0.89 1.50 21.11
CA ASN A 98 -0.19 0.39 20.46
C ASN A 98 -1.12 -0.25 19.44
N PHE A 99 -0.92 0.07 18.16
CA PHE A 99 -1.56 -0.63 17.04
C PHE A 99 -0.92 -2.02 16.95
N GLY A 100 -1.63 -3.02 17.46
CA GLY A 100 -1.05 -4.33 17.74
C GLY A 100 -0.84 -5.19 16.49
N PRO A 101 0.01 -6.23 16.57
CA PRO A 101 0.25 -7.20 15.50
C PRO A 101 -1.02 -7.86 14.93
N GLN A 102 -2.07 -7.97 15.74
CA GLN A 102 -3.37 -8.53 15.36
C GLN A 102 -4.34 -7.38 15.02
N HIS A 103 -4.20 -6.79 13.84
CA HIS A 103 -5.13 -5.78 13.33
C HIS A 103 -5.38 -5.98 11.82
N PRO A 104 -6.62 -5.88 11.30
CA PRO A 104 -6.91 -6.12 9.87
C PRO A 104 -6.06 -5.25 8.93
N ALA A 105 -6.05 -3.93 9.13
CA ALA A 105 -5.27 -2.97 8.34
C ALA A 105 -3.74 -3.01 8.59
N ALA A 106 -3.23 -4.02 9.31
CA ALA A 106 -1.79 -4.27 9.41
C ALA A 106 -1.26 -5.21 8.29
N HIS A 107 -2.15 -5.79 7.47
CA HIS A 107 -1.83 -6.72 6.34
C HIS A 107 -0.70 -7.72 6.64
N GLY A 108 -0.79 -8.36 7.81
CA GLY A 108 0.27 -9.21 8.32
C GLY A 108 0.50 -8.91 9.79
N VAL A 109 1.74 -8.55 10.14
CA VAL A 109 2.22 -8.53 11.53
C VAL A 109 3.04 -7.27 11.79
N LEU A 110 2.38 -6.11 11.80
CA LEU A 110 2.97 -4.82 12.17
C LEU A 110 2.63 -4.44 13.60
N ARG A 111 3.60 -3.94 14.37
CA ARG A 111 3.34 -3.25 15.63
C ARG A 111 3.72 -1.77 15.48
N LEU A 112 2.73 -0.88 15.43
CA LEU A 112 2.95 0.56 15.29
C LEU A 112 2.59 1.25 16.61
N ILE A 113 3.58 1.84 17.30
CA ILE A 113 3.33 2.66 18.49
C ILE A 113 3.09 4.09 18.03
N LEU A 114 1.89 4.61 18.29
CA LEU A 114 1.48 5.95 17.93
C LEU A 114 1.38 6.82 19.18
N GLU A 115 2.00 7.99 19.15
CA GLU A 115 1.78 9.05 20.14
C GLU A 115 0.79 10.06 19.59
N LEU A 116 -0.38 10.12 20.23
CA LEU A 116 -1.50 10.95 19.81
C LEU A 116 -1.64 12.19 20.70
N ASN A 117 -1.98 13.31 20.08
CA ASN A 117 -2.51 14.50 20.73
C ASN A 117 -4.00 14.62 20.39
N GLY A 118 -4.86 13.99 21.20
CA GLY A 118 -6.26 13.77 20.83
C GLY A 118 -6.36 12.71 19.72
N GLU A 119 -6.68 13.14 18.49
CA GLU A 119 -6.78 12.28 17.30
C GLU A 119 -5.59 12.44 16.34
N GLU A 120 -4.77 13.47 16.52
CA GLU A 120 -3.64 13.83 15.65
C GLU A 120 -2.37 13.07 16.04
N ILE A 121 -1.67 12.51 15.04
CA ILE A 121 -0.42 11.76 15.24
C ILE A 121 0.76 12.74 15.37
N VAL A 122 1.44 12.68 16.52
CA VAL A 122 2.66 13.47 16.81
C VAL A 122 3.92 12.68 16.47
N ARG A 123 3.89 11.36 16.70
CA ARG A 123 5.00 10.44 16.40
C ARG A 123 4.47 9.04 16.11
N ALA A 124 5.08 8.36 15.14
CA ALA A 124 4.83 6.94 14.86
C ALA A 124 6.14 6.13 14.92
N ASP A 125 6.14 5.02 15.65
CA ASP A 125 7.30 4.13 15.80
C ASP A 125 6.94 2.70 15.31
N PRO A 126 7.34 2.31 14.08
CA PRO A 126 7.06 1.00 13.51
C PRO A 126 8.04 -0.07 14.02
N HIS A 127 7.60 -0.87 14.98
CA HIS A 127 8.32 -2.07 15.39
C HIS A 127 8.14 -3.20 14.37
N VAL A 128 9.22 -3.46 13.64
CA VAL A 128 9.38 -4.53 12.65
C VAL A 128 10.22 -5.68 13.21
N GLY A 129 10.40 -6.76 12.44
CA GLY A 129 11.15 -7.96 12.80
C GLY A 129 10.30 -9.14 13.31
N LEU A 130 8.97 -9.01 13.33
CA LEU A 130 8.06 -10.06 13.78
C LEU A 130 7.94 -11.21 12.78
N LEU A 131 8.30 -10.99 11.50
CA LEU A 131 8.36 -12.01 10.45
C LEU A 131 9.81 -12.30 9.99
N HIS A 132 10.82 -11.83 10.74
CA HIS A 132 12.23 -12.00 10.36
C HIS A 132 12.64 -13.49 10.46
N ARG A 133 13.14 -14.02 9.34
CA ARG A 133 13.44 -15.46 9.18
C ARG A 133 14.93 -15.76 8.95
N GLY A 134 15.80 -14.74 9.02
CA GLY A 134 17.23 -14.88 8.75
C GLY A 134 17.52 -15.35 7.32
N THR A 135 16.69 -14.93 6.36
CA THR A 135 16.70 -15.37 4.94
C THR A 135 18.06 -15.13 4.29
N GLU A 136 18.62 -13.92 4.45
CA GLU A 136 19.95 -13.59 3.94
C GLU A 136 21.04 -14.51 4.50
N LYS A 137 20.91 -14.95 5.77
CA LYS A 137 21.87 -15.86 6.40
C LYS A 137 21.70 -17.31 5.94
N LEU A 138 20.47 -17.73 5.64
CA LEU A 138 20.20 -19.05 5.07
C LEU A 138 20.72 -19.16 3.64
N ILE A 139 20.68 -18.07 2.85
CA ILE A 139 21.20 -18.01 1.48
C ILE A 139 22.71 -18.30 1.44
N GLU A 140 23.50 -17.78 2.39
CA GLU A 140 24.96 -18.03 2.49
C GLU A 140 25.33 -19.52 2.63
N TYR A 141 24.42 -20.36 3.14
CA TYR A 141 24.66 -21.80 3.30
C TYR A 141 24.12 -22.66 2.15
N ARG A 142 23.53 -22.04 1.11
CA ARG A 142 22.87 -22.72 -0.02
C ARG A 142 23.57 -22.39 -1.33
N THR A 143 23.39 -23.23 -2.34
CA THR A 143 23.87 -22.95 -3.70
C THR A 143 22.93 -21.97 -4.39
N TYR A 144 23.38 -21.28 -5.44
CA TYR A 144 22.55 -20.29 -6.16
C TYR A 144 21.16 -20.83 -6.57
N LEU A 145 21.09 -22.06 -7.10
CA LEU A 145 19.83 -22.69 -7.47
C LEU A 145 18.94 -23.06 -6.25
N GLN A 146 19.54 -23.40 -5.10
CA GLN A 146 18.82 -23.64 -3.85
C GLN A 146 18.42 -22.34 -3.12
N ALA A 147 19.09 -21.23 -3.42
CA ALA A 147 18.81 -19.91 -2.87
C ALA A 147 17.62 -19.23 -3.56
N LEU A 148 17.38 -19.52 -4.84
CA LEU A 148 16.29 -18.94 -5.63
C LEU A 148 14.92 -18.93 -4.90
N PRO A 149 14.40 -20.05 -4.33
CA PRO A 149 13.06 -20.07 -3.73
C PRO A 149 12.90 -19.28 -2.43
N TYR A 150 13.97 -18.65 -1.91
CA TYR A 150 13.82 -17.65 -0.86
C TYR A 150 13.22 -16.36 -1.43
N PHE A 151 13.55 -15.99 -2.67
CA PHE A 151 13.09 -14.76 -3.31
C PHE A 151 11.58 -14.76 -3.57
N ASP A 152 11.00 -15.89 -3.99
CA ASP A 152 9.55 -16.09 -4.14
C ASP A 152 8.77 -15.86 -2.83
N ARG A 153 9.45 -15.89 -1.68
CA ARG A 153 8.88 -15.88 -0.31
C ARG A 153 9.20 -14.60 0.47
N LEU A 154 9.86 -13.64 -0.17
CA LEU A 154 10.08 -12.28 0.34
C LEU A 154 8.78 -11.49 0.17
N ASP A 155 8.64 -10.77 -0.94
CA ASP A 155 7.32 -10.33 -1.41
C ASP A 155 6.59 -11.52 -2.03
N TYR A 156 5.73 -12.15 -1.24
CA TYR A 156 4.90 -13.29 -1.64
C TYR A 156 3.72 -12.91 -2.54
N VAL A 157 3.61 -11.63 -2.97
CA VAL A 157 2.61 -11.16 -3.92
C VAL A 157 3.20 -11.06 -5.33
N SER A 158 4.46 -10.63 -5.48
CA SER A 158 5.17 -10.60 -6.77
C SER A 158 6.35 -11.58 -6.85
N MET A 159 6.03 -12.87 -6.93
CA MET A 159 7.01 -13.96 -6.94
C MET A 159 8.01 -13.88 -8.11
N MET A 160 7.52 -13.81 -9.36
CA MET A 160 8.38 -13.90 -10.56
C MET A 160 9.33 -12.71 -10.69
N THR A 161 8.96 -11.51 -10.24
CA THR A 161 9.86 -10.35 -10.27
C THR A 161 11.00 -10.51 -9.26
N ASN A 162 10.75 -11.12 -8.10
CA ASN A 162 11.81 -11.39 -7.12
C ASN A 162 12.79 -12.44 -7.68
N GLU A 163 12.27 -13.50 -8.31
CA GLU A 163 13.05 -14.51 -9.04
C GLU A 163 13.88 -13.87 -10.18
N GLN A 164 13.30 -12.92 -10.92
CA GLN A 164 13.95 -12.17 -12.00
C GLN A 164 15.07 -11.27 -11.48
N CYS A 165 14.86 -10.54 -10.36
CA CYS A 165 15.90 -9.69 -9.76
C CYS A 165 17.14 -10.50 -9.36
N PHE A 166 16.94 -11.65 -8.69
CA PHE A 166 18.03 -12.55 -8.35
C PHE A 166 18.68 -13.19 -9.58
N SER A 167 17.88 -13.58 -10.58
CA SER A 167 18.40 -14.17 -11.82
C SER A 167 19.31 -13.19 -12.56
N LEU A 168 18.90 -11.93 -12.70
CA LEU A 168 19.70 -10.87 -13.32
C LEU A 168 20.97 -10.54 -12.52
N ALA A 169 20.95 -10.63 -11.18
CA ALA A 169 22.14 -10.47 -10.34
C ALA A 169 23.22 -11.53 -10.66
N VAL A 170 22.79 -12.79 -10.76
CA VAL A 170 23.65 -13.95 -11.03
C VAL A 170 24.09 -13.98 -12.49
N GLU A 171 23.21 -13.62 -13.43
CA GLU A 171 23.51 -13.55 -14.87
C GLU A 171 24.56 -12.47 -15.19
N LYS A 172 24.52 -11.33 -14.49
CA LYS A 172 25.55 -10.28 -14.55
C LYS A 172 26.91 -10.75 -14.00
N LEU A 173 26.94 -11.57 -12.95
CA LEU A 173 28.20 -12.14 -12.44
C LEU A 173 28.76 -13.26 -13.33
N LEU A 174 27.88 -14.05 -13.95
CA LEU A 174 28.25 -15.12 -14.89
C LEU A 174 28.66 -14.58 -16.28
N ASN A 175 28.36 -13.31 -16.60
CA ASN A 175 28.55 -12.69 -17.92
C ASN A 175 27.89 -13.53 -19.05
N ILE A 176 26.62 -13.89 -18.86
CA ILE A 176 25.84 -14.68 -19.83
C ILE A 176 24.67 -13.90 -20.42
N ASP A 177 24.48 -14.01 -21.73
CA ASP A 177 23.30 -13.49 -22.43
C ASP A 177 22.20 -14.55 -22.53
N ILE A 178 21.00 -14.16 -22.13
CA ILE A 178 19.80 -14.99 -22.15
C ILE A 178 19.18 -14.99 -23.57
N PRO A 179 18.67 -16.12 -24.09
CA PRO A 179 17.94 -16.16 -25.35
C PRO A 179 16.76 -15.19 -25.42
N ILE A 180 16.50 -14.64 -26.61
CA ILE A 180 15.45 -13.63 -26.84
C ILE A 180 14.06 -14.14 -26.41
N ARG A 181 13.70 -15.40 -26.72
CA ARG A 181 12.42 -16.00 -26.27
C ARG A 181 12.27 -15.97 -24.75
N ALA A 182 13.32 -16.32 -24.01
CA ALA A 182 13.27 -16.32 -22.55
C ALA A 182 13.16 -14.90 -21.97
N LYS A 183 13.73 -13.88 -22.63
CA LYS A 183 13.52 -12.46 -22.28
C LYS A 183 12.05 -12.05 -22.45
N TYR A 184 11.40 -12.40 -23.57
CA TYR A 184 9.96 -12.15 -23.78
C TYR A 184 9.05 -12.92 -22.81
N ILE A 185 9.40 -14.16 -22.47
CA ILE A 185 8.65 -14.93 -21.47
C ILE A 185 8.77 -14.26 -20.09
N ARG A 186 9.97 -13.80 -19.70
CA ARG A 186 10.19 -13.06 -18.45
C ARG A 186 9.39 -11.76 -18.41
N THR A 187 9.41 -10.94 -19.46
CA THR A 187 8.63 -9.68 -19.48
C THR A 187 7.13 -9.93 -19.45
N LEU A 188 6.63 -10.94 -20.18
CA LEU A 188 5.21 -11.35 -20.14
C LEU A 188 4.79 -11.72 -18.71
N PHE A 189 5.51 -12.64 -18.04
CA PHE A 189 5.16 -13.02 -16.67
C PHE A 189 5.42 -11.91 -15.66
N ALA A 190 6.44 -11.05 -15.84
CA ALA A 190 6.69 -9.91 -14.96
C ALA A 190 5.52 -8.90 -14.97
N GLU A 191 4.93 -8.60 -16.13
CA GLU A 191 3.76 -7.70 -16.18
C GLU A 191 2.47 -8.39 -15.71
N ILE A 192 2.28 -9.70 -15.92
CA ILE A 192 1.22 -10.46 -15.22
C ILE A 192 1.42 -10.39 -13.69
N THR A 193 2.67 -10.45 -13.21
CA THR A 193 3.02 -10.27 -11.80
C THR A 193 2.70 -8.86 -11.31
N ARG A 194 2.90 -7.84 -12.14
CA ARG A 194 2.54 -6.45 -11.84
C ARG A 194 1.04 -6.29 -11.67
N ILE A 195 0.24 -6.89 -12.54
CA ILE A 195 -1.21 -6.92 -12.40
C ILE A 195 -1.63 -7.67 -11.12
N LEU A 196 -1.03 -8.85 -10.83
CA LEU A 196 -1.30 -9.60 -9.60
C LEU A 196 -1.02 -8.79 -8.31
N ASN A 197 0.05 -7.98 -8.30
CA ASN A 197 0.44 -7.17 -7.15
C ASN A 197 -0.41 -5.90 -7.04
N HIS A 198 -0.64 -5.18 -8.14
CA HIS A 198 -1.52 -4.01 -8.14
C HIS A 198 -2.98 -4.37 -7.79
N ILE A 199 -3.49 -5.54 -8.20
CA ILE A 199 -4.80 -6.06 -7.75
C ILE A 199 -4.82 -6.17 -6.22
N MET A 200 -3.80 -6.81 -5.63
CA MET A 200 -3.69 -6.95 -4.19
C MET A 200 -3.63 -5.56 -3.53
N SER A 201 -2.67 -4.72 -3.93
CA SER A 201 -2.43 -3.39 -3.36
C SER A 201 -3.65 -2.48 -3.39
N VAL A 202 -4.27 -2.31 -4.56
CA VAL A 202 -5.41 -1.40 -4.74
C VAL A 202 -6.62 -1.90 -3.96
N THR A 203 -6.89 -3.21 -3.98
CA THR A 203 -8.10 -3.73 -3.33
C THR A 203 -7.99 -3.95 -1.83
N THR A 204 -6.80 -4.26 -1.30
CA THR A 204 -6.60 -4.28 0.16
C THR A 204 -6.64 -2.87 0.74
N HIS A 205 -6.04 -1.89 0.06
CA HIS A 205 -6.19 -0.48 0.42
C HIS A 205 -7.66 -0.01 0.35
N ALA A 206 -8.41 -0.43 -0.69
CA ALA A 206 -9.84 -0.16 -0.76
C ALA A 206 -10.62 -0.78 0.42
N MET A 207 -10.33 -2.04 0.76
CA MET A 207 -10.93 -2.76 1.87
C MET A 207 -10.66 -2.08 3.22
N ASP A 208 -9.43 -1.62 3.47
CA ASP A 208 -9.03 -0.93 4.70
C ASP A 208 -9.77 0.39 4.94
N VAL A 209 -9.99 1.15 3.85
CA VAL A 209 -10.77 2.39 3.88
C VAL A 209 -12.27 2.10 3.98
N GLY A 210 -12.71 0.90 3.61
CA GLY A 210 -14.06 0.36 3.85
C GLY A 210 -14.81 -0.16 2.61
N ALA A 211 -14.21 -0.14 1.42
CA ALA A 211 -14.82 -0.59 0.18
C ALA A 211 -14.58 -2.09 -0.07
N LEU A 212 -15.56 -2.92 0.25
CA LEU A 212 -15.44 -4.39 0.21
C LEU A 212 -15.69 -5.03 -1.16
N THR A 213 -16.46 -4.38 -2.06
CA THR A 213 -16.87 -5.01 -3.34
C THR A 213 -15.74 -5.14 -4.37
N PRO A 214 -14.83 -4.16 -4.58
CA PRO A 214 -13.77 -4.30 -5.60
C PRO A 214 -12.79 -5.43 -5.26
N PHE A 215 -12.59 -5.70 -3.96
CA PHE A 215 -11.76 -6.80 -3.47
C PHE A 215 -12.25 -8.17 -3.96
N LEU A 216 -13.56 -8.44 -3.85
CA LEU A 216 -14.12 -9.72 -4.30
C LEU A 216 -14.07 -9.86 -5.83
N TRP A 217 -14.33 -8.79 -6.58
CA TRP A 217 -14.29 -8.81 -8.04
C TRP A 217 -12.87 -9.03 -8.58
N ALA A 218 -11.89 -8.26 -8.11
CA ALA A 218 -10.53 -8.38 -8.60
C ALA A 218 -9.85 -9.68 -8.12
N PHE A 219 -10.29 -10.29 -7.02
CA PHE A 219 -9.80 -11.60 -6.60
C PHE A 219 -10.25 -12.74 -7.51
N GLU A 220 -11.37 -12.60 -8.24
CA GLU A 220 -11.73 -13.54 -9.32
C GLU A 220 -10.71 -13.48 -10.47
N GLU A 221 -10.33 -12.27 -10.90
CA GLU A 221 -9.31 -12.09 -11.93
C GLU A 221 -7.92 -12.56 -11.46
N ARG A 222 -7.60 -12.34 -10.19
CA ARG A 222 -6.38 -12.86 -9.56
C ARG A 222 -6.34 -14.39 -9.54
N GLU A 223 -7.48 -15.06 -9.39
CA GLU A 223 -7.58 -16.52 -9.46
C GLU A 223 -7.28 -17.04 -10.87
N LYS A 224 -7.82 -16.40 -11.91
CA LYS A 224 -7.54 -16.72 -13.33
C LYS A 224 -6.03 -16.58 -13.64
N LEU A 225 -5.40 -15.53 -13.12
CA LEU A 225 -3.95 -15.34 -13.24
C LEU A 225 -3.12 -16.39 -12.47
N MET A 226 -3.62 -16.92 -11.35
CA MET A 226 -2.97 -18.05 -10.65
C MET A 226 -3.07 -19.37 -11.44
N GLU A 227 -4.13 -19.58 -12.24
CA GLU A 227 -4.21 -20.74 -13.14
C GLU A 227 -3.08 -20.70 -14.18
N PHE A 228 -2.76 -19.52 -14.72
CA PHE A 228 -1.64 -19.36 -15.65
C PHE A 228 -0.30 -19.71 -14.97
N TYR A 229 -0.11 -19.33 -13.71
CA TYR A 229 1.07 -19.71 -12.92
C TYR A 229 1.15 -21.22 -12.70
N GLU A 230 0.03 -21.86 -12.36
CA GLU A 230 -0.07 -23.29 -12.15
C GLU A 230 0.23 -24.08 -13.43
N ARG A 231 -0.32 -23.67 -14.57
CA ARG A 231 -0.10 -24.33 -15.87
C ARG A 231 1.37 -24.25 -16.34
N VAL A 232 2.09 -23.21 -15.93
CA VAL A 232 3.47 -22.92 -16.35
C VAL A 232 4.52 -23.53 -15.43
N SER A 233 4.27 -23.52 -14.12
CA SER A 233 5.24 -23.93 -13.09
C SER A 233 4.85 -25.21 -12.33
N GLY A 234 3.57 -25.56 -12.31
CA GLY A 234 2.98 -26.55 -11.41
C GLY A 234 2.59 -26.00 -10.03
N ALA A 235 2.73 -24.69 -9.79
CA ALA A 235 2.39 -24.04 -8.52
C ALA A 235 1.67 -22.70 -8.74
N ARG A 236 0.70 -22.39 -7.88
CA ARG A 236 -0.15 -21.18 -7.99
C ARG A 236 0.48 -19.89 -7.46
N LEU A 237 1.49 -19.99 -6.60
CA LEU A 237 2.18 -18.84 -5.98
C LEU A 237 3.69 -18.96 -6.19
N HIS A 238 4.40 -19.68 -5.31
CA HIS A 238 5.85 -19.84 -5.41
C HIS A 238 6.22 -20.79 -6.57
N ALA A 239 6.67 -20.21 -7.67
CA ALA A 239 6.82 -20.90 -8.95
C ALA A 239 8.24 -21.43 -9.19
N ALA A 240 9.28 -20.74 -8.70
CA ALA A 240 10.69 -21.04 -8.98
C ALA A 240 10.94 -21.30 -10.49
N TYR A 241 10.32 -20.45 -11.32
CA TYR A 241 10.19 -20.60 -12.77
C TYR A 241 11.20 -19.74 -13.53
N VAL A 242 11.42 -18.50 -13.11
CA VAL A 242 12.52 -17.66 -13.60
C VAL A 242 13.79 -18.09 -12.87
N ARG A 243 14.84 -18.43 -13.63
CA ARG A 243 16.09 -18.98 -13.07
C ARG A 243 17.30 -18.30 -13.71
N PRO A 244 18.45 -18.21 -13.01
CA PRO A 244 19.70 -17.83 -13.64
C PRO A 244 19.99 -18.74 -14.86
N GLY A 245 20.20 -18.14 -16.03
CA GLY A 245 20.31 -18.83 -17.32
C GLY A 245 19.00 -18.92 -18.12
N GLY A 246 17.96 -18.13 -17.77
CA GLY A 246 16.70 -18.03 -18.52
C GLY A 246 15.46 -18.48 -17.74
N VAL A 247 14.79 -19.53 -18.21
CA VAL A 247 13.47 -19.97 -17.71
C VAL A 247 13.45 -21.48 -17.49
N SER A 248 12.69 -21.97 -16.50
CA SER A 248 12.66 -23.37 -16.07
C SER A 248 12.09 -24.34 -17.12
N GLN A 249 10.94 -24.01 -17.71
CA GLN A 249 10.19 -24.81 -18.69
C GLN A 249 9.52 -23.89 -19.72
N ASP A 250 9.23 -24.37 -20.93
CA ASP A 250 8.60 -23.54 -21.96
C ASP A 250 7.09 -23.41 -21.69
N ILE A 251 6.47 -22.40 -22.30
CA ILE A 251 5.03 -22.16 -22.18
C ILE A 251 4.25 -23.37 -22.75
N PRO A 252 3.26 -23.93 -22.03
CA PRO A 252 2.44 -25.02 -22.55
C PRO A 252 1.56 -24.55 -23.72
N ILE A 253 1.29 -25.48 -24.64
CA ILE A 253 0.49 -25.23 -25.85
C ILE A 253 -0.90 -24.71 -25.46
N GLY A 254 -1.37 -23.65 -26.16
CA GLY A 254 -2.67 -23.00 -25.95
C GLY A 254 -2.67 -21.87 -24.90
N LEU A 255 -1.67 -21.77 -24.01
CA LEU A 255 -1.71 -20.75 -22.95
C LEU A 255 -1.68 -19.31 -23.48
N LEU A 256 -1.00 -19.05 -24.61
CA LEU A 256 -0.96 -17.71 -25.20
C LEU A 256 -2.36 -17.24 -25.65
N ASP A 257 -3.18 -18.16 -26.16
CA ASP A 257 -4.55 -17.87 -26.59
C ASP A 257 -5.48 -17.63 -25.38
N ASP A 258 -5.24 -18.33 -24.27
CA ASP A 258 -5.97 -18.16 -23.01
C ASP A 258 -5.62 -16.83 -22.31
N ILE A 259 -4.34 -16.45 -22.29
CA ILE A 259 -3.89 -15.14 -21.81
C ILE A 259 -4.49 -14.02 -22.66
N TYR A 260 -4.57 -14.19 -23.98
CA TYR A 260 -5.21 -13.22 -24.88
C TYR A 260 -6.71 -13.05 -24.57
N GLN A 261 -7.45 -14.15 -24.42
CA GLN A 261 -8.87 -14.13 -24.06
C GLN A 261 -9.11 -13.43 -22.72
N TRP A 262 -8.26 -13.70 -21.72
CA TRP A 262 -8.31 -13.00 -20.44
C TRP A 262 -8.00 -11.51 -20.57
N ALA A 263 -6.92 -11.15 -21.28
CA ALA A 263 -6.50 -9.76 -21.46
C ALA A 263 -7.56 -8.88 -22.15
N THR A 264 -8.37 -9.44 -23.06
CA THR A 264 -9.50 -8.71 -23.67
C THR A 264 -10.64 -8.41 -22.70
N GLN A 265 -10.84 -9.24 -21.67
CA GLN A 265 -11.93 -9.07 -20.68
C GLN A 265 -11.48 -8.26 -19.46
N PHE A 266 -10.17 -8.27 -19.15
CA PHE A 266 -9.63 -7.58 -17.99
C PHE A 266 -9.71 -6.05 -18.11
N GLY A 267 -9.76 -5.50 -19.33
CA GLY A 267 -10.01 -4.07 -19.56
C GLY A 267 -11.31 -3.60 -18.92
N ASP A 268 -12.43 -4.25 -19.25
CA ASP A 268 -13.76 -3.94 -18.69
C ASP A 268 -13.78 -4.06 -17.15
N ARG A 269 -13.05 -5.03 -16.59
CA ARG A 269 -12.92 -5.23 -15.13
C ARG A 269 -12.16 -4.08 -14.45
N ILE A 270 -11.12 -3.52 -15.08
CA ILE A 270 -10.42 -2.34 -14.57
C ILE A 270 -11.41 -1.17 -14.52
N ASP A 271 -12.13 -0.92 -15.60
CA ASP A 271 -13.04 0.23 -15.73
C ASP A 271 -14.21 0.13 -14.72
N GLU A 272 -14.77 -1.07 -14.48
CA GLU A 272 -15.76 -1.32 -13.41
C GLU A 272 -15.21 -1.03 -11.99
N THR A 273 -13.94 -1.33 -11.72
CA THR A 273 -13.31 -0.96 -10.44
C THR A 273 -12.99 0.52 -10.33
N GLU A 274 -12.74 1.19 -11.46
CA GLU A 274 -12.49 2.63 -11.52
C GLU A 274 -13.79 3.42 -11.28
N GLU A 275 -14.91 3.04 -11.90
CA GLU A 275 -16.24 3.65 -11.71
C GLU A 275 -16.66 3.66 -10.23
N MET A 276 -16.35 2.59 -9.49
CA MET A 276 -16.69 2.45 -8.07
C MET A 276 -15.80 3.26 -7.11
N LEU A 277 -14.58 3.64 -7.53
CA LEU A 277 -13.55 4.22 -6.67
C LEU A 277 -13.11 5.63 -7.08
N THR A 278 -12.71 5.86 -8.33
CA THR A 278 -12.05 7.09 -8.77
C THR A 278 -12.92 8.33 -8.58
N ASP A 279 -14.16 8.32 -9.09
CA ASP A 279 -15.09 9.44 -8.96
C ASP A 279 -15.85 9.46 -7.61
N ASN A 280 -15.63 8.45 -6.77
CA ASN A 280 -16.34 8.30 -5.50
C ASN A 280 -15.89 9.39 -4.51
N ARG A 281 -16.81 10.31 -4.19
CA ARG A 281 -16.58 11.39 -3.21
C ARG A 281 -16.02 10.90 -1.86
N ILE A 282 -16.41 9.71 -1.41
CA ILE A 282 -15.89 9.14 -0.16
C ILE A 282 -14.42 8.76 -0.33
N TRP A 283 -14.07 8.08 -1.43
CA TRP A 283 -12.70 7.69 -1.74
C TRP A 283 -11.78 8.90 -1.86
N ILE A 284 -12.17 9.89 -2.68
CA ILE A 284 -11.46 11.16 -2.83
C ILE A 284 -11.30 11.85 -1.46
N GLY A 285 -12.36 11.89 -0.65
CA GLY A 285 -12.33 12.50 0.69
C GLY A 285 -11.49 11.75 1.74
N ARG A 286 -11.07 10.51 1.48
CA ARG A 286 -10.19 9.71 2.35
C ARG A 286 -8.74 9.64 1.86
N THR A 287 -8.47 9.98 0.59
CA THR A 287 -7.15 9.80 -0.05
C THR A 287 -6.53 11.10 -0.51
N LYS A 288 -7.32 12.09 -0.94
CA LYS A 288 -6.80 13.36 -1.46
C LYS A 288 -6.23 14.23 -0.34
N GLY A 289 -4.99 14.68 -0.51
CA GLY A 289 -4.25 15.45 0.51
C GLY A 289 -3.84 14.66 1.75
N VAL A 290 -3.91 13.32 1.72
CA VAL A 290 -3.39 12.43 2.77
C VAL A 290 -2.01 11.94 2.40
N GLY A 291 -1.08 11.92 3.37
CA GLY A 291 0.26 11.35 3.20
C GLY A 291 1.09 12.04 2.13
N VAL A 292 0.96 13.36 1.99
CA VAL A 292 1.64 14.18 0.98
C VAL A 292 3.16 14.12 1.16
N VAL A 293 3.88 13.81 0.07
CA VAL A 293 5.35 13.75 0.06
C VAL A 293 5.89 14.66 -1.04
N SER A 294 6.88 15.50 -0.70
CA SER A 294 7.53 16.36 -1.70
C SER A 294 8.52 15.56 -2.56
N ALA A 295 8.76 15.99 -3.80
CA ALA A 295 9.74 15.35 -4.69
C ALA A 295 11.16 15.29 -4.08
N ALA A 296 11.56 16.32 -3.32
CA ALA A 296 12.86 16.37 -2.66
C ALA A 296 12.94 15.36 -1.49
N ASP A 297 11.89 15.29 -0.67
CA ASP A 297 11.81 14.37 0.46
C ASP A 297 11.73 12.92 -0.02
N ALA A 298 10.97 12.62 -1.07
CA ALA A 298 10.91 11.29 -1.68
C ALA A 298 12.30 10.78 -2.08
N ILE A 299 13.14 11.65 -2.67
CA ILE A 299 14.52 11.31 -3.05
C ILE A 299 15.40 11.13 -1.79
N ASN A 300 15.33 12.04 -0.82
CA ASN A 300 16.09 11.95 0.44
C ASN A 300 15.77 10.68 1.23
N TYR A 301 14.50 10.26 1.23
CA TYR A 301 14.00 9.05 1.87
C TYR A 301 14.17 7.77 1.02
N SER A 302 14.82 7.88 -0.15
CA SER A 302 15.07 6.75 -1.06
C SER A 302 13.80 6.00 -1.50
N PHE A 303 12.67 6.72 -1.58
CA PHE A 303 11.42 6.20 -2.13
C PHE A 303 11.57 5.91 -3.62
N THR A 304 10.91 4.86 -4.08
CA THR A 304 10.94 4.38 -5.46
C THR A 304 9.55 3.89 -5.88
N GLY A 305 9.35 3.59 -7.18
CA GLY A 305 8.07 3.12 -7.70
C GLY A 305 6.93 4.14 -7.57
N PRO A 306 5.69 3.68 -7.32
CA PRO A 306 4.52 4.55 -7.21
C PRO A 306 4.66 5.68 -6.17
N MET A 307 5.43 5.48 -5.10
CA MET A 307 5.69 6.53 -4.09
C MET A 307 6.49 7.70 -4.67
N LEU A 308 7.49 7.41 -5.50
CA LEU A 308 8.33 8.41 -6.15
C LEU A 308 7.60 9.08 -7.33
N ARG A 309 6.94 8.26 -8.18
CA ARG A 309 6.16 8.74 -9.33
C ARG A 309 4.95 9.58 -8.92
N GLY A 310 4.25 9.21 -7.86
CA GLY A 310 3.13 10.00 -7.32
C GLY A 310 3.56 11.41 -6.85
N SER A 311 4.83 11.56 -6.45
CA SER A 311 5.44 12.81 -5.99
C SER A 311 5.99 13.70 -7.12
N GLY A 312 5.69 13.39 -8.39
CA GLY A 312 6.08 14.20 -9.55
C GLY A 312 7.46 13.89 -10.15
N VAL A 313 8.15 12.85 -9.68
CA VAL A 313 9.48 12.48 -10.22
C VAL A 313 9.32 11.39 -11.29
N PRO A 314 9.64 11.68 -12.58
CA PRO A 314 9.50 10.71 -13.67
C PRO A 314 10.66 9.70 -13.67
N TRP A 315 10.56 8.67 -12.82
CA TRP A 315 11.55 7.59 -12.72
C TRP A 315 10.89 6.20 -12.77
N ASP A 316 11.43 5.33 -13.62
CA ASP A 316 11.10 3.90 -13.74
C ASP A 316 12.34 3.17 -14.27
N VAL A 317 12.82 2.15 -13.56
CA VAL A 317 14.02 1.40 -13.94
C VAL A 317 13.85 0.74 -15.32
N ARG A 318 12.64 0.33 -15.71
CA ARG A 318 12.38 -0.30 -17.03
C ARG A 318 12.61 0.64 -18.22
N LYS A 319 12.61 1.96 -17.99
CA LYS A 319 12.91 2.98 -19.01
C LYS A 319 14.31 3.59 -18.86
N SER A 320 14.80 3.78 -17.63
CA SER A 320 16.11 4.41 -17.40
C SER A 320 17.28 3.43 -17.47
N GLN A 321 17.07 2.18 -17.06
CA GLN A 321 18.04 1.09 -17.07
C GLN A 321 17.35 -0.22 -17.51
N PRO A 322 16.95 -0.30 -18.79
CA PRO A 322 16.14 -1.40 -19.31
C PRO A 322 16.82 -2.76 -19.16
N TYR A 323 16.00 -3.79 -18.98
CA TYR A 323 16.41 -5.18 -18.79
C TYR A 323 15.48 -6.15 -19.54
N ASP A 324 15.92 -7.39 -19.71
CA ASP A 324 15.27 -8.42 -20.54
C ASP A 324 14.82 -7.89 -21.91
N ALA A 325 13.53 -7.68 -22.14
CA ALA A 325 12.94 -7.21 -23.40
C ALA A 325 12.19 -5.87 -23.28
N TYR A 326 12.37 -5.10 -22.19
CA TYR A 326 11.66 -3.82 -21.99
C TYR A 326 12.02 -2.74 -23.03
N ASP A 327 13.16 -2.84 -23.69
CA ASP A 327 13.56 -2.00 -24.83
C ASP A 327 12.72 -2.20 -26.10
N LEU A 328 12.12 -3.39 -26.25
CA LEU A 328 11.41 -3.80 -27.46
C LEU A 328 9.90 -3.51 -27.40
N VAL A 329 9.40 -3.07 -26.23
CA VAL A 329 7.98 -2.83 -25.97
C VAL A 329 7.68 -1.37 -25.68
N GLU A 330 6.60 -0.88 -26.29
CA GLU A 330 6.12 0.48 -26.17
C GLU A 330 5.07 0.59 -25.05
N PHE A 331 5.42 1.29 -23.99
CA PHE A 331 4.55 1.64 -22.87
C PHE A 331 4.93 3.02 -22.33
N ASP A 332 3.97 3.67 -21.70
CA ASP A 332 4.10 4.98 -21.06
C ASP A 332 4.15 4.81 -19.54
N VAL A 333 4.69 5.80 -18.81
CA VAL A 333 4.85 5.74 -17.35
C VAL A 333 3.98 6.82 -16.70
N PRO A 334 3.02 6.48 -15.83
CA PRO A 334 2.19 7.47 -15.14
C PRO A 334 2.98 8.18 -14.04
N VAL A 335 2.75 9.49 -13.89
CA VAL A 335 3.42 10.35 -12.91
C VAL A 335 2.36 11.26 -12.28
N GLY A 336 2.34 11.31 -10.94
CA GLY A 336 1.45 12.18 -10.16
C GLY A 336 1.96 13.62 -10.09
N ILE A 337 1.24 14.49 -9.39
CA ILE A 337 1.57 15.92 -9.29
C ILE A 337 1.66 16.38 -7.83
N ASN A 338 0.77 15.88 -6.98
CA ASN A 338 0.57 16.37 -5.62
C ASN A 338 1.32 15.55 -4.56
N GLY A 339 1.77 14.33 -4.89
CA GLY A 339 2.44 13.44 -3.94
C GLY A 339 1.53 12.78 -2.90
N ASP A 340 0.20 12.82 -3.08
CA ASP A 340 -0.78 12.29 -2.13
C ASP A 340 -1.18 10.82 -2.40
N CYS A 341 -1.96 10.24 -1.49
CA CYS A 341 -2.46 8.87 -1.61
C CYS A 341 -3.34 8.65 -2.86
N TYR A 342 -4.01 9.68 -3.37
CA TYR A 342 -4.90 9.58 -4.54
C TYR A 342 -4.11 9.51 -5.84
N ASP A 343 -3.10 10.37 -6.03
CA ASP A 343 -2.22 10.32 -7.20
C ASP A 343 -1.47 8.98 -7.28
N ARG A 344 -1.07 8.39 -6.14
CA ARG A 344 -0.48 7.04 -6.07
C ARG A 344 -1.44 5.92 -6.42
N TYR A 345 -2.74 6.10 -6.16
CA TYR A 345 -3.79 5.19 -6.58
C TYR A 345 -3.99 5.26 -8.11
N LEU A 346 -4.10 6.47 -8.67
CA LEU A 346 -4.19 6.68 -10.13
C LEU A 346 -2.97 6.13 -10.87
N CYS A 347 -1.76 6.29 -10.34
CA CYS A 347 -0.55 5.68 -10.93
C CYS A 347 -0.68 4.15 -11.05
N ARG A 348 -1.22 3.47 -10.03
CA ARG A 348 -1.44 2.01 -10.07
C ARG A 348 -2.54 1.62 -11.07
N MET A 349 -3.62 2.41 -11.16
CA MET A 349 -4.69 2.18 -12.13
C MET A 349 -4.18 2.28 -13.58
N GLU A 350 -3.39 3.31 -13.89
CA GLU A 350 -2.74 3.43 -15.20
C GLU A 350 -1.66 2.36 -15.44
N GLU A 351 -0.93 1.93 -14.39
CA GLU A 351 -0.01 0.80 -14.53
C GLU A 351 -0.70 -0.51 -14.92
N PHE A 352 -1.97 -0.76 -14.55
CA PHE A 352 -2.73 -1.90 -15.10
C PHE A 352 -2.88 -1.79 -16.63
N ARG A 353 -3.29 -0.62 -17.12
CA ARG A 353 -3.52 -0.36 -18.56
C ARG A 353 -2.22 -0.50 -19.35
N GLN A 354 -1.10 0.00 -18.82
CA GLN A 354 0.21 -0.15 -19.43
C GLN A 354 0.73 -1.59 -19.36
N SER A 355 0.48 -2.32 -18.26
CA SER A 355 0.80 -3.76 -18.16
C SER A 355 0.06 -4.58 -19.22
N LEU A 356 -1.25 -4.33 -19.41
CA LEU A 356 -2.05 -4.94 -20.47
C LEU A 356 -1.49 -4.64 -21.87
N ARG A 357 -1.11 -3.39 -22.14
CA ARG A 357 -0.48 -2.97 -23.40
C ARG A 357 0.81 -3.74 -23.68
N ILE A 358 1.67 -3.94 -22.66
CA ILE A 358 2.89 -4.75 -22.78
C ILE A 358 2.53 -6.23 -23.03
N ILE A 359 1.54 -6.79 -22.33
CA ILE A 359 1.09 -8.17 -22.54
C ILE A 359 0.66 -8.39 -24.00
N PHE A 360 -0.20 -7.53 -24.55
CA PHE A 360 -0.62 -7.63 -25.97
C PHE A 360 0.56 -7.57 -26.95
N GLN A 361 1.56 -6.72 -26.70
CA GLN A 361 2.75 -6.65 -27.54
C GLN A 361 3.62 -7.91 -27.42
N CYS A 362 3.87 -8.39 -26.20
CA CYS A 362 4.62 -9.62 -25.96
C CYS A 362 3.96 -10.85 -26.60
N LEU A 363 2.63 -10.94 -26.60
CA LEU A 363 1.89 -12.01 -27.28
C LEU A 363 2.09 -11.95 -28.81
N ASN A 364 1.96 -10.75 -29.40
CA ASN A 364 2.10 -10.55 -30.85
C ASN A 364 3.54 -10.72 -31.36
N GLN A 365 4.55 -10.43 -30.54
CA GLN A 365 5.97 -10.44 -30.93
C GLN A 365 6.73 -11.69 -30.47
N MET A 366 6.07 -12.66 -29.80
CA MET A 366 6.71 -13.81 -29.16
C MET A 366 7.56 -14.64 -30.14
N PRO A 367 8.90 -14.67 -30.02
CA PRO A 367 9.75 -15.37 -30.96
C PRO A 367 9.85 -16.87 -30.63
N ALA A 368 10.07 -17.69 -31.67
CA ALA A 368 10.53 -19.06 -31.51
C ALA A 368 12.02 -19.09 -31.12
N GLY A 369 12.45 -20.09 -30.35
CA GLY A 369 13.84 -20.24 -29.94
C GLY A 369 14.01 -21.04 -28.64
N PRO A 370 15.25 -21.21 -28.14
CA PRO A 370 15.50 -21.82 -26.85
C PRO A 370 15.06 -20.91 -25.69
N ILE A 371 14.66 -21.53 -24.57
CA ILE A 371 14.24 -20.85 -23.33
C ILE A 371 15.33 -20.77 -22.24
N LYS A 372 16.49 -21.37 -22.52
CA LYS A 372 17.64 -21.47 -21.61
C LYS A 372 18.91 -21.19 -22.40
N VAL A 373 19.91 -20.65 -21.72
CA VAL A 373 21.28 -20.57 -22.25
C VAL A 373 21.75 -21.98 -22.61
N GLU A 374 22.43 -22.12 -23.76
CA GLU A 374 22.83 -23.42 -24.31
C GLU A 374 24.03 -24.07 -23.58
N ASP A 375 24.69 -23.33 -22.68
CA ASP A 375 25.77 -23.86 -21.84
C ASP A 375 25.23 -24.75 -20.70
N TYR A 376 25.42 -26.06 -20.87
CA TYR A 376 25.06 -27.07 -19.88
C TYR A 376 25.87 -27.04 -18.58
N LYS A 377 26.89 -26.17 -18.46
CA LYS A 377 27.56 -25.90 -17.18
C LYS A 377 26.75 -25.02 -16.24
N ILE A 378 25.73 -24.32 -16.76
CA ILE A 378 24.90 -23.37 -16.00
C ILE A 378 23.44 -23.83 -16.03
N ALA A 379 22.89 -24.06 -17.23
CA ALA A 379 21.52 -24.52 -17.42
C ALA A 379 21.46 -26.06 -17.47
N PRO A 380 20.49 -26.73 -16.82
CA PRO A 380 20.38 -28.18 -16.88
C PRO A 380 19.95 -28.64 -18.29
N PRO A 381 20.61 -29.66 -18.88
CA PRO A 381 20.30 -30.16 -20.22
C PRO A 381 18.90 -30.79 -20.29
N PRO A 382 18.30 -30.89 -21.50
CA PRO A 382 17.00 -31.52 -21.67
C PRO A 382 17.02 -33.02 -21.31
N ARG A 383 15.91 -33.51 -20.74
CA ARG A 383 15.80 -34.90 -20.24
C ARG A 383 16.01 -36.00 -21.30
N ALA A 384 15.84 -35.68 -22.58
CA ALA A 384 16.19 -36.59 -23.68
C ALA A 384 17.72 -36.72 -23.80
N ALA A 385 18.41 -35.61 -24.06
CA ALA A 385 19.88 -35.58 -24.17
C ALA A 385 20.59 -36.13 -22.92
N MET A 386 20.08 -35.85 -21.71
CA MET A 386 20.61 -36.39 -20.44
C MET A 386 20.58 -37.93 -20.36
N LYS A 387 19.67 -38.61 -21.08
CA LYS A 387 19.57 -40.08 -21.10
C LYS A 387 20.40 -40.74 -22.19
N GLU A 388 20.79 -39.98 -23.22
CA GLU A 388 21.49 -40.49 -24.41
C GLU A 388 22.98 -40.09 -24.41
N ASN A 389 23.30 -38.85 -24.06
CA ASN A 389 24.67 -38.34 -24.01
C ASN A 389 25.24 -38.37 -22.58
N MET A 390 26.39 -39.03 -22.42
CA MET A 390 27.14 -39.10 -21.18
C MET A 390 27.56 -37.71 -20.65
N GLU A 391 27.91 -36.77 -21.52
CA GLU A 391 28.31 -35.40 -21.11
C GLU A 391 27.13 -34.66 -20.45
N ALA A 392 25.95 -34.75 -21.05
CA ALA A 392 24.72 -34.18 -20.51
C ALA A 392 24.35 -34.80 -19.15
N LEU A 393 24.59 -36.10 -18.97
CA LEU A 393 24.41 -36.77 -17.68
C LEU A 393 25.41 -36.27 -16.61
N ILE A 394 26.69 -36.09 -16.98
CA ILE A 394 27.73 -35.52 -16.09
C ILE A 394 27.35 -34.10 -15.66
N HIS A 395 26.99 -33.24 -16.62
CA HIS A 395 26.56 -31.87 -16.33
C HIS A 395 25.33 -31.82 -15.43
N HIS A 396 24.29 -32.61 -15.72
CA HIS A 396 23.12 -32.74 -14.85
C HIS A 396 23.50 -33.19 -13.42
N PHE A 397 24.35 -34.20 -13.29
CA PHE A 397 24.78 -34.69 -11.97
C PHE A 397 25.54 -33.64 -11.17
N LEU A 398 26.47 -32.91 -11.79
CA LEU A 398 27.25 -31.86 -11.12
C LEU A 398 26.38 -30.65 -10.74
N LEU A 399 25.50 -30.18 -11.63
CA LEU A 399 24.60 -29.05 -11.38
C LEU A 399 23.67 -29.25 -10.17
N TYR A 400 23.14 -30.47 -9.98
CA TYR A 400 22.23 -30.75 -8.88
C TYR A 400 22.90 -31.24 -7.58
N SER A 401 24.15 -31.70 -7.64
CA SER A 401 24.91 -32.12 -6.44
C SER A 401 25.77 -31.00 -5.86
N LYS A 402 26.51 -30.29 -6.71
CA LYS A 402 27.40 -29.18 -6.33
C LYS A 402 26.78 -27.82 -6.64
N GLY A 403 26.24 -27.66 -7.84
CA GLY A 403 25.89 -26.36 -8.41
C GLY A 403 26.91 -25.88 -9.45
N TYR A 404 26.67 -24.69 -10.00
CA TYR A 404 27.66 -23.97 -10.82
C TYR A 404 28.45 -22.99 -9.96
N SER A 405 29.74 -22.85 -10.23
CA SER A 405 30.61 -21.83 -9.64
C SER A 405 30.38 -20.48 -10.32
N VAL A 406 30.11 -19.43 -9.54
CA VAL A 406 29.98 -18.06 -10.06
C VAL A 406 31.33 -17.35 -9.92
N PRO A 407 31.85 -16.61 -10.92
CA PRO A 407 33.10 -15.86 -10.81
C PRO A 407 33.16 -14.96 -9.57
N PRO A 408 34.34 -14.77 -8.95
CA PRO A 408 34.48 -13.89 -7.79
C PRO A 408 34.23 -12.44 -8.21
N GLY A 409 33.40 -11.73 -7.44
CA GLY A 409 32.97 -10.37 -7.77
C GLY A 409 31.74 -9.93 -6.99
N GLU A 410 31.38 -8.66 -7.17
CA GLU A 410 30.24 -8.02 -6.51
C GLU A 410 29.33 -7.37 -7.56
N THR A 411 28.01 -7.56 -7.44
CA THR A 411 27.01 -6.88 -8.28
C THR A 411 25.89 -6.30 -7.43
N TYR A 412 25.42 -5.11 -7.81
CA TYR A 412 24.09 -4.63 -7.47
C TYR A 412 23.23 -4.63 -8.73
N SER A 413 22.14 -5.39 -8.74
CA SER A 413 21.13 -5.34 -9.79
C SER A 413 19.79 -4.94 -9.21
N ALA A 414 19.18 -3.92 -9.80
CA ALA A 414 17.83 -3.48 -9.50
C ALA A 414 16.87 -3.79 -10.65
N ILE A 415 15.61 -3.96 -10.31
CA ILE A 415 14.47 -4.02 -11.24
C ILE A 415 13.34 -3.12 -10.73
N GLU A 416 12.40 -2.78 -11.61
CA GLU A 416 11.14 -2.15 -11.20
C GLU A 416 10.15 -3.25 -10.78
N ALA A 417 10.20 -3.68 -9.52
CA ALA A 417 9.11 -4.48 -8.94
C ALA A 417 7.82 -3.62 -8.87
N PRO A 418 6.62 -4.21 -8.70
CA PRO A 418 5.37 -3.44 -8.65
C PRO A 418 5.32 -2.46 -7.47
N LYS A 419 6.03 -2.77 -6.38
CA LYS A 419 6.22 -1.92 -5.20
C LYS A 419 7.25 -0.79 -5.41
N GLY A 420 8.15 -0.93 -6.38
CA GLY A 420 9.25 0.00 -6.66
C GLY A 420 10.58 -0.71 -6.93
N GLU A 421 11.69 -0.02 -6.66
CA GLU A 421 13.02 -0.55 -6.95
C GLU A 421 13.39 -1.68 -5.97
N MET A 422 13.29 -2.92 -6.44
CA MET A 422 13.82 -4.08 -5.73
C MET A 422 15.24 -4.34 -6.21
N GLY A 423 16.20 -4.34 -5.28
CA GLY A 423 17.62 -4.54 -5.56
C GLY A 423 18.18 -5.78 -4.87
N VAL A 424 19.11 -6.45 -5.53
CA VAL A 424 19.94 -7.52 -4.94
C VAL A 424 21.39 -7.13 -5.06
N PHE A 425 22.07 -7.03 -3.91
CA PHE A 425 23.52 -6.93 -3.81
C PHE A 425 24.10 -8.32 -3.51
N LEU A 426 24.86 -8.86 -4.45
CA LEU A 426 25.40 -10.21 -4.40
C LEU A 426 26.93 -10.16 -4.42
N VAL A 427 27.56 -10.84 -3.47
CA VAL A 427 29.02 -11.07 -3.41
C VAL A 427 29.29 -12.54 -3.67
N SER A 428 30.13 -12.84 -4.64
CA SER A 428 30.69 -14.16 -4.92
C SER A 428 32.17 -14.21 -4.54
N ASP A 429 32.58 -15.31 -3.90
CA ASP A 429 33.98 -15.63 -3.61
C ASP A 429 34.62 -16.55 -4.66
N GLY A 430 33.90 -16.86 -5.76
CA GLY A 430 34.31 -17.84 -6.76
C GLY A 430 33.72 -19.25 -6.55
N SER A 431 32.95 -19.46 -5.48
CA SER A 431 32.37 -20.76 -5.14
C SER A 431 30.99 -21.01 -5.74
N GLU A 432 30.39 -22.15 -5.38
CA GLU A 432 29.05 -22.59 -5.78
C GLU A 432 27.93 -21.95 -4.94
N ARG A 433 28.29 -21.11 -3.96
CA ARG A 433 27.40 -20.47 -2.97
C ARG A 433 27.67 -18.96 -2.92
N PRO A 434 26.65 -18.11 -2.75
CA PRO A 434 26.86 -16.68 -2.56
C PRO A 434 27.53 -16.44 -1.20
N TYR A 435 28.68 -15.75 -1.20
CA TYR A 435 29.38 -15.36 0.02
C TYR A 435 28.55 -14.39 0.88
N ARG A 436 27.88 -13.45 0.21
CA ARG A 436 26.91 -12.55 0.83
C ARG A 436 25.79 -12.23 -0.15
N CYS A 437 24.56 -12.18 0.34
CA CYS A 437 23.41 -11.69 -0.40
C CYS A 437 22.65 -10.70 0.48
N LYS A 438 22.59 -9.42 0.06
CA LYS A 438 21.83 -8.36 0.72
C LYS A 438 20.71 -7.93 -0.21
N ILE A 439 19.47 -7.91 0.29
CA ILE A 439 18.31 -7.47 -0.50
C ILE A 439 18.00 -6.01 -0.12
N ARG A 440 17.72 -5.16 -1.11
CA ARG A 440 17.01 -3.88 -0.96
C ARG A 440 15.56 -4.11 -1.33
N ALA A 441 14.66 -3.88 -0.37
CA ALA A 441 13.22 -3.95 -0.57
C ALA A 441 12.64 -2.53 -0.55
N PRO A 442 11.73 -2.18 -1.47
CA PRO A 442 11.08 -0.87 -1.49
C PRO A 442 10.29 -0.60 -0.20
N GLY A 443 9.48 -1.55 0.28
CA GLY A 443 8.64 -1.37 1.46
C GLY A 443 9.41 -1.12 2.76
N PHE A 444 10.67 -1.55 2.87
CA PHE A 444 11.53 -1.21 4.01
C PHE A 444 11.88 0.28 4.06
N ALA A 445 12.18 0.90 2.90
CA ALA A 445 12.45 2.33 2.81
C ALA A 445 11.16 3.16 3.01
N HIS A 446 10.04 2.68 2.45
CA HIS A 446 8.73 3.32 2.64
C HIS A 446 8.32 3.34 4.12
N LEU A 447 8.40 2.19 4.80
CA LEU A 447 8.02 2.06 6.21
C LEU A 447 8.96 2.82 7.16
N ALA A 448 10.26 2.92 6.85
CA ALA A 448 11.21 3.69 7.66
C ALA A 448 10.81 5.17 7.82
N CYS A 449 10.06 5.71 6.86
CA CYS A 449 9.66 7.12 6.85
C CYS A 449 8.17 7.33 7.19
N ILE A 450 7.47 6.28 7.68
CA ILE A 450 6.05 6.35 8.06
C ILE A 450 5.78 7.45 9.09
N ASP A 451 6.70 7.71 10.01
CA ASP A 451 6.62 8.79 11.00
C ASP A 451 6.49 10.16 10.31
N GLN A 452 7.39 10.46 9.38
CA GLN A 452 7.40 11.73 8.63
C GLN A 452 6.14 11.90 7.76
N VAL A 453 5.63 10.82 7.16
CA VAL A 453 4.43 10.85 6.31
C VAL A 453 3.13 10.87 7.12
N SER A 454 3.12 10.39 8.37
CA SER A 454 1.91 10.29 9.20
C SER A 454 1.73 11.42 10.24
N ARG A 455 2.78 12.19 10.53
CA ARG A 455 2.70 13.36 11.42
C ARG A 455 1.68 14.39 10.95
N GLY A 456 0.86 14.87 11.89
CA GLY A 456 -0.21 15.84 11.62
C GLY A 456 -1.46 15.27 10.96
N HIS A 457 -1.46 13.97 10.62
CA HIS A 457 -2.65 13.27 10.14
C HIS A 457 -3.43 12.62 11.29
N LEU A 458 -4.69 12.25 11.02
CA LEU A 458 -5.55 11.57 11.98
C LEU A 458 -5.25 10.07 12.02
N LEU A 459 -5.59 9.41 13.13
CA LEU A 459 -5.42 7.95 13.29
C LEU A 459 -6.02 7.13 12.12
N ALA A 460 -7.16 7.55 11.57
CA ALA A 460 -7.81 6.87 10.44
C ALA A 460 -7.05 7.04 9.11
N ASP A 461 -6.24 8.09 8.98
CA ASP A 461 -5.50 8.41 7.76
C ASP A 461 -4.19 7.61 7.69
N ALA A 462 -3.60 7.27 8.84
CA ALA A 462 -2.46 6.35 8.90
C ALA A 462 -2.75 4.99 8.25
N VAL A 463 -3.99 4.50 8.33
CA VAL A 463 -4.44 3.28 7.65
C VAL A 463 -4.38 3.44 6.12
N ALA A 464 -4.84 4.58 5.58
CA ALA A 464 -4.72 4.85 4.15
C ALA A 464 -3.25 5.00 3.72
N ILE A 465 -2.41 5.64 4.54
CA ILE A 465 -0.97 5.76 4.29
C ILE A 465 -0.32 4.37 4.19
N ILE A 466 -0.58 3.48 5.14
CA ILE A 466 -0.11 2.08 5.15
C ILE A 466 -0.53 1.36 3.86
N GLY A 467 -1.81 1.45 3.48
CA GLY A 467 -2.32 0.85 2.24
C GLY A 467 -1.63 1.39 0.98
N THR A 468 -1.38 2.71 0.89
CA THR A 468 -0.70 3.28 -0.29
C THR A 468 0.81 2.99 -0.37
N MET A 469 1.46 2.68 0.75
CA MET A 469 2.84 2.18 0.79
C MET A 469 2.93 0.70 0.37
N ASP A 470 1.81 -0.02 0.31
CA ASP A 470 1.73 -1.40 -0.20
C ASP A 470 2.70 -2.38 0.50
N LEU A 471 2.69 -2.33 1.83
CA LEU A 471 3.65 -3.03 2.67
C LEU A 471 3.39 -4.54 2.73
N VAL A 472 4.38 -5.34 2.31
CA VAL A 472 4.40 -6.80 2.51
C VAL A 472 5.53 -7.17 3.46
N PHE A 473 5.18 -7.60 4.67
CA PHE A 473 6.16 -7.79 5.75
C PHE A 473 7.22 -8.87 5.48
N GLY A 474 6.99 -9.77 4.51
CA GLY A 474 8.01 -10.72 4.05
C GLY A 474 9.19 -10.10 3.30
N GLU A 475 9.03 -8.91 2.71
CA GLU A 475 10.14 -8.13 2.15
C GLU A 475 10.67 -7.05 3.10
N VAL A 476 9.93 -6.67 4.14
CA VAL A 476 10.44 -5.79 5.20
C VAL A 476 11.39 -6.59 6.09
N ASP A 477 10.89 -7.70 6.65
CA ASP A 477 11.56 -8.54 7.64
C ASP A 477 12.28 -9.73 7.00
N ARG A 478 13.60 -9.65 6.86
CA ARG A 478 14.40 -10.58 6.04
C ARG A 478 15.55 -11.23 6.78
#